data_AF-A0A8J6BFX1-F1
#
_entry.id   AF-A0A8J6BFX1-F1
#
_cell.length_a   1.000
_cell.length_b   1.000
_cell.length_c   1.000
_cell.angle_alpha   90.00
_cell.angle_beta   90.00
_cell.angle_gamma   90.00
#
_symmetry.space_group_name_H-M   'P 1'
#
loop_
_entity.id
_entity.type
_entity.pdbx_description
1 polymer ?
#
loop_
_entity_poly.entity_id
_entity_poly.type
_entity_poly.pdbx_seq_one_letter_code
_entity_poly.pdbx_strand_id
1 'polypeptide(L)'
;MFANDAKKLCADLQLARVNEAHGKADLSNYRAASVEVMEIMSRFAVVERASIDEAYIDLTDAVQKRIQELAGQPIPEGALKSTYVQGYPHPGPTDGQSKTKGEVRLLGLEQWLNSLHAADPQSRELQLTVGAIIVEEMRAAVEEETTFQCSAGISYNKVLAKLACGLNKPNSQTILSQSGVPGLFSQLPIGKIRHLGGKLGDSIKELLGVEYMGQLTQFTESTLQSHFGDKTGSWLYLLCRGIEDEPVKPRQLPKSIGCSKSFPGKTSLCTQDQVQFWLLQLCLELEERLKKDRETNHRVAKQLTIGLHRQGDSSGLSRVCALTRYEAQKISSDAFILLKSFNKAGAHQAAWYVVTGLTTRKCPISTLLMTSRSPP
;
A
#
# COMPACT_ATOMS: atom_id res chain seq x y z
N MET A 1 -3.47 16.74 -8.19
CA MET A 1 -3.67 18.20 -8.35
C MET A 1 -2.42 18.79 -9.01
N PHE A 2 -2.55 19.70 -9.97
CA PHE A 2 -1.39 20.40 -10.55
C PHE A 2 -0.88 21.48 -9.59
N ALA A 3 0.43 21.75 -9.61
CA ALA A 3 1.06 22.73 -8.71
C ALA A 3 0.46 24.14 -8.85
N ASN A 4 0.17 24.57 -10.08
CA ASN A 4 -0.45 25.87 -10.35
C ASN A 4 -1.86 25.98 -9.75
N ASP A 5 -2.64 24.89 -9.79
CA ASP A 5 -3.97 24.88 -9.19
C ASP A 5 -3.90 24.83 -7.67
N ALA A 6 -2.93 24.09 -7.11
CA ALA A 6 -2.68 24.09 -5.67
C ALA A 6 -2.27 25.48 -5.15
N LYS A 7 -1.45 26.21 -5.91
CA LYS A 7 -1.04 27.59 -5.58
C LYS A 7 -2.19 28.60 -5.59
N LYS A 8 -3.25 28.36 -6.37
CA LYS A 8 -4.47 29.19 -6.30
C LYS A 8 -5.21 29.01 -4.97
N LEU A 9 -5.14 27.82 -4.39
CA LEU A 9 -5.76 27.51 -3.09
C LEU A 9 -4.87 27.92 -1.91
N CYS A 10 -3.54 27.88 -2.09
CA CYS A 10 -2.56 28.25 -1.08
C CYS A 10 -1.38 28.97 -1.73
N ALA A 11 -1.41 30.30 -1.71
CA ALA A 11 -0.40 31.13 -2.37
C ALA A 11 1.02 30.87 -1.83
N ASP A 12 1.15 30.66 -0.52
CA ASP A 12 2.43 30.45 0.16
C ASP A 12 2.93 28.99 0.11
N LEU A 13 2.23 28.09 -0.61
CA LEU A 13 2.59 26.68 -0.71
C LEU A 13 4.06 26.49 -1.12
N GLN A 14 4.86 25.85 -0.28
CA GLN A 14 6.23 25.50 -0.62
C GLN A 14 6.25 24.18 -1.42
N LEU A 15 7.07 24.13 -2.48
CA LEU A 15 7.16 22.97 -3.36
C LEU A 15 8.59 22.43 -3.36
N ALA A 16 8.75 21.16 -3.02
CA ALA A 16 9.96 20.40 -3.26
C ALA A 16 9.78 19.58 -4.55
N ARG A 17 10.77 19.63 -5.45
CA ARG A 17 10.74 18.84 -6.69
C ARG A 17 11.51 17.54 -6.46
N VAL A 18 10.93 16.44 -6.93
CA VAL A 18 11.61 15.14 -7.01
C VAL A 18 12.84 15.26 -7.90
N ASN A 19 13.94 14.61 -7.52
CA ASN A 19 15.15 14.57 -8.34
C ASN A 19 14.85 14.01 -9.74
N GLU A 20 15.64 14.44 -10.73
CA GLU A 20 15.55 13.91 -12.09
C GLU A 20 16.88 13.27 -12.48
N ALA A 21 16.81 12.03 -12.95
CA ALA A 21 17.92 11.28 -13.50
C ALA A 21 17.43 10.52 -14.74
N HIS A 22 18.30 10.34 -15.73
CA HIS A 22 17.95 9.64 -16.99
C HIS A 22 16.67 10.21 -17.67
N GLY A 23 16.44 11.52 -17.53
CA GLY A 23 15.27 12.21 -18.09
C GLY A 23 13.92 11.84 -17.45
N LYS A 24 13.90 11.27 -16.24
CA LYS A 24 12.69 10.92 -15.49
C LYS A 24 12.84 11.19 -13.99
N ALA A 25 11.73 11.15 -13.28
CA ALA A 25 11.72 11.24 -11.82
C ALA A 25 12.54 10.11 -11.21
N ASP A 26 13.45 10.47 -10.30
CA ASP A 26 14.23 9.56 -9.49
C ASP A 26 13.73 9.57 -8.04
N LEU A 27 13.33 8.39 -7.57
CA LEU A 27 12.77 8.19 -6.22
C LEU A 27 13.78 7.62 -5.22
N SER A 28 15.08 7.65 -5.55
CA SER A 28 16.12 7.02 -4.74
C SER A 28 16.18 7.54 -3.30
N ASN A 29 16.03 8.85 -3.08
CA ASN A 29 16.01 9.44 -1.74
C ASN A 29 14.86 8.88 -0.87
N TYR A 30 13.65 8.79 -1.43
CA TYR A 30 12.49 8.23 -0.71
C TYR A 30 12.64 6.74 -0.45
N ARG A 31 13.32 6.00 -1.35
CA ARG A 31 13.59 4.58 -1.12
C ARG A 31 14.66 4.37 -0.03
N ALA A 32 15.64 5.26 0.08
CA ALA A 32 16.63 5.22 1.16
C ALA A 32 15.95 5.49 2.52
N ALA A 33 15.17 6.58 2.61
CA ALA A 33 14.37 6.89 3.81
C ALA A 33 13.42 5.74 4.19
N SER A 34 12.80 5.09 3.20
CA SER A 34 11.98 3.89 3.40
C SER A 34 12.76 2.74 4.04
N VAL A 35 14.02 2.52 3.64
CA VAL A 35 14.87 1.46 4.22
C VAL A 35 15.16 1.76 5.69
N GLU A 36 15.53 3.00 6.03
CA GLU A 36 15.80 3.42 7.42
C GLU A 36 14.61 3.12 8.34
N VAL A 37 13.40 3.49 7.93
CA VAL A 37 12.17 3.22 8.70
C VAL A 37 11.89 1.71 8.82
N MET A 38 12.08 0.95 7.75
CA MET A 38 11.82 -0.50 7.76
C MET A 38 12.82 -1.26 8.65
N GLU A 39 14.08 -0.82 8.68
CA GLU A 39 15.11 -1.36 9.57
C GLU A 39 14.72 -1.13 11.04
N ILE A 40 14.28 0.09 11.40
CA ILE A 40 13.81 0.41 12.76
C ILE A 40 12.62 -0.48 13.15
N MET A 41 11.59 -0.57 12.29
CA MET A 41 10.40 -1.39 12.55
C MET A 41 10.75 -2.87 12.73
N SER A 42 11.74 -3.37 11.98
CA SER A 42 12.15 -4.78 12.05
C SER A 42 12.79 -5.21 13.37
N ARG A 43 13.24 -4.25 14.18
CA ARG A 43 13.78 -4.53 15.53
C ARG A 43 12.70 -5.00 16.51
N PHE A 44 11.44 -4.69 16.24
CA PHE A 44 10.33 -4.99 17.14
C PHE A 44 9.66 -6.33 16.84
N ALA A 45 9.53 -6.68 15.56
CA ALA A 45 8.76 -7.85 15.13
C ALA A 45 8.97 -8.19 13.64
N VAL A 46 8.30 -9.25 13.19
CA VAL A 46 8.23 -9.62 11.77
C VAL A 46 7.47 -8.53 11.00
N VAL A 47 8.07 -8.07 9.90
CA VAL A 47 7.54 -6.98 9.05
C VAL A 47 7.24 -7.47 7.63
N GLU A 48 6.07 -7.11 7.13
CA GLU A 48 5.71 -7.16 5.72
C GLU A 48 5.68 -5.75 5.12
N ARG A 49 6.65 -5.41 4.27
CA ARG A 49 6.64 -4.16 3.50
C ARG A 49 5.49 -4.14 2.50
N ALA A 50 4.52 -3.24 2.73
CA ALA A 50 3.32 -3.09 1.90
C ALA A 50 3.48 -2.03 0.80
N SER A 51 4.18 -0.93 1.10
CA SER A 51 4.49 0.15 0.15
C SER A 51 5.90 0.73 0.42
N ILE A 52 6.18 1.92 -0.13
CA ILE A 52 7.40 2.68 0.20
C ILE A 52 7.34 3.27 1.62
N ASP A 53 6.16 3.54 2.15
CA ASP A 53 5.94 4.27 3.41
C ASP A 53 5.08 3.50 4.41
N GLU A 54 4.71 2.26 4.10
CA GLU A 54 3.82 1.44 4.93
C GLU A 54 4.30 -0.01 5.04
N ALA A 55 4.14 -0.57 6.23
CA ALA A 55 4.38 -1.97 6.53
C ALA A 55 3.29 -2.54 7.45
N TYR A 56 3.09 -3.85 7.36
CA TYR A 56 2.34 -4.62 8.35
C TYR A 56 3.31 -5.30 9.31
N ILE A 57 2.89 -5.43 10.56
CA ILE A 57 3.73 -5.96 11.64
C ILE A 57 2.90 -6.98 12.40
N ASP A 58 3.45 -8.18 12.58
CA ASP A 58 2.83 -9.20 13.44
C ASP A 58 3.40 -9.07 14.85
N LEU A 59 2.59 -8.55 15.76
CA LEU A 59 2.98 -8.30 17.15
C LEU A 59 2.56 -9.44 18.10
N THR A 60 2.00 -10.54 17.59
CA THR A 60 1.41 -11.59 18.44
C THR A 60 2.41 -12.07 19.51
N ASP A 61 3.61 -12.48 19.11
CA ASP A 61 4.64 -12.98 20.04
C ASP A 61 5.15 -11.89 21.00
N ALA A 62 5.37 -10.68 20.48
CA ALA A 62 5.86 -9.55 21.26
C ALA A 62 4.85 -9.12 22.35
N VAL A 63 3.55 -9.16 22.00
CA VAL A 63 2.45 -8.89 22.93
C VAL A 63 2.38 -9.94 24.03
N GLN A 64 2.46 -11.23 23.70
CA GLN A 64 2.43 -12.29 24.70
C GLN A 64 3.59 -12.16 25.70
N LYS A 65 4.80 -11.89 25.19
CA LYS A 65 5.97 -11.63 26.04
C LYS A 65 5.75 -10.42 26.96
N ARG A 66 5.23 -9.30 26.44
CA ARG A 66 5.01 -8.09 27.23
C ARG A 66 3.88 -8.27 28.27
N ILE A 67 2.83 -9.02 27.97
CA ILE A 67 1.78 -9.36 28.95
C ILE A 67 2.39 -10.13 30.13
N GLN A 68 3.29 -11.09 29.86
CA GLN A 68 4.00 -11.82 30.92
C GLN A 68 4.89 -10.89 31.74
N GLU A 69 5.64 -9.99 31.09
CA GLU A 69 6.49 -8.99 31.75
C GLU A 69 5.69 -8.01 32.63
N LEU A 70 4.48 -7.64 32.22
CA LEU A 70 3.57 -6.82 33.04
C LEU A 70 3.10 -7.55 34.29
N ALA A 71 3.05 -8.89 34.29
CA ALA A 71 2.71 -9.71 35.46
C ALA A 71 1.44 -9.26 36.21
N GLY A 72 0.42 -8.81 35.48
CA GLY A 72 -0.85 -8.31 36.03
C GLY A 72 -0.82 -6.87 36.55
N GLN A 73 0.29 -6.15 36.41
CA GLN A 73 0.37 -4.72 36.69
C GLN A 73 -0.50 -3.93 35.71
N PRO A 74 -1.09 -2.80 36.15
CA PRO A 74 -1.87 -1.94 35.28
C PRO A 74 -1.01 -1.37 34.14
N ILE A 75 -1.67 -0.99 33.06
CA ILE A 75 -1.01 -0.32 31.93
C ILE A 75 -0.34 0.97 32.43
N PRO A 76 0.96 1.20 32.16
CA PRO A 76 1.66 2.38 32.65
C PRO A 76 1.02 3.68 32.15
N GLU A 77 0.97 4.68 33.03
CA GLU A 77 0.49 6.00 32.69
C GLU A 77 1.32 6.61 31.55
N GLY A 78 0.66 7.23 30.57
CA GLY A 78 1.33 7.83 29.40
C GLY A 78 1.80 6.85 28.32
N ALA A 79 1.68 5.53 28.53
CA ALA A 79 2.09 4.52 27.55
C ALA A 79 1.31 4.55 26.22
N LEU A 80 0.15 5.23 26.20
CA LEU A 80 -0.79 5.33 25.06
C LEU A 80 -1.07 6.80 24.67
N LYS A 81 -0.05 7.66 24.78
CA LYS A 81 -0.16 9.12 24.65
C LYS A 81 -0.80 9.64 23.36
N SER A 82 -0.69 8.91 22.24
CA SER A 82 -1.23 9.30 20.94
C SER A 82 -2.23 8.28 20.37
N THR A 83 -2.74 7.42 21.24
CA THR A 83 -3.66 6.34 20.89
C THR A 83 -5.11 6.79 20.99
N TYR A 84 -5.88 6.48 19.93
CA TYR A 84 -7.33 6.52 19.87
C TYR A 84 -7.89 5.09 19.94
N VAL A 85 -9.11 4.94 20.44
CA VAL A 85 -9.84 3.67 20.42
C VAL A 85 -11.12 3.86 19.60
N GLN A 86 -11.23 3.18 18.46
CA GLN A 86 -12.37 3.37 17.57
C GLN A 86 -13.67 2.89 18.22
N GLY A 87 -14.69 3.76 18.19
CA GLY A 87 -15.98 3.53 18.87
C GLY A 87 -16.04 4.09 20.29
N TYR A 88 -14.93 4.65 20.80
CA TYR A 88 -14.84 5.29 22.10
C TYR A 88 -14.51 6.80 21.96
N PRO A 89 -15.03 7.65 22.86
CA PRO A 89 -16.02 7.32 23.87
C PRO A 89 -17.35 6.91 23.23
N HIS A 90 -18.11 6.06 23.92
CA HIS A 90 -19.45 5.71 23.44
C HIS A 90 -20.32 6.97 23.38
N PRO A 91 -21.20 7.13 22.37
CA PRO A 91 -22.13 8.25 22.30
C PRO A 91 -22.94 8.35 23.59
N GLY A 92 -22.94 9.53 24.19
CA GLY A 92 -23.51 9.76 25.52
C GLY A 92 -24.49 10.94 25.52
N PRO A 93 -25.36 11.04 26.54
CA PRO A 93 -26.35 12.11 26.65
C PRO A 93 -25.74 13.53 26.76
N THR A 94 -24.43 13.65 27.02
CA THR A 94 -23.70 14.92 27.15
C THR A 94 -22.90 15.31 25.89
N ASP A 95 -23.15 14.67 24.74
CA ASP A 95 -22.48 14.96 23.45
C ASP A 95 -22.75 16.39 22.90
N GLY A 96 -23.51 17.22 23.62
CA GLY A 96 -23.73 18.63 23.30
C GLY A 96 -22.64 19.60 23.78
N GLN A 97 -21.64 19.15 24.56
CA GLN A 97 -20.50 19.99 24.95
C GLN A 97 -19.39 19.95 23.88
N SER A 98 -18.90 21.12 23.46
CA SER A 98 -17.78 21.23 22.52
C SER A 98 -16.49 20.73 23.16
N LYS A 99 -16.15 19.45 22.94
CA LYS A 99 -14.88 18.84 23.35
C LYS A 99 -13.87 18.94 22.22
N THR A 100 -12.63 19.25 22.54
CA THR A 100 -11.50 19.19 21.61
C THR A 100 -11.20 17.74 21.21
N LYS A 101 -10.53 17.54 20.07
CA LYS A 101 -10.11 16.21 19.61
C LYS A 101 -9.21 15.49 20.62
N GLY A 102 -8.43 16.22 21.40
CA GLY A 102 -7.57 15.69 22.45
C GLY A 102 -8.35 15.19 23.67
N GLU A 103 -9.37 15.95 24.10
CA GLU A 103 -10.26 15.54 25.20
C GLU A 103 -11.09 14.32 24.84
N VAL A 104 -11.64 14.26 23.62
CA VAL A 104 -12.37 13.09 23.12
C VAL A 104 -11.48 11.85 23.13
N ARG A 105 -10.22 11.98 22.70
CA ARG A 105 -9.24 10.89 22.73
C ARG A 105 -9.00 10.37 24.15
N LEU A 106 -8.72 11.28 25.09
CA LEU A 106 -8.44 10.92 26.48
C LEU A 106 -9.63 10.24 27.14
N LEU A 107 -10.84 10.79 26.98
CA LEU A 107 -12.07 10.20 27.52
C LEU A 107 -12.34 8.82 26.93
N GLY A 108 -12.14 8.65 25.62
CA GLY A 108 -12.32 7.35 24.97
C GLY A 108 -11.30 6.31 25.43
N LEU A 109 -10.04 6.72 25.61
CA LEU A 109 -8.98 5.86 26.12
C LEU A 109 -9.23 5.47 27.59
N GLU A 110 -9.64 6.41 28.44
CA GLU A 110 -10.01 6.15 29.83
C GLU A 110 -11.16 5.14 29.92
N GLN A 111 -12.23 5.35 29.14
CA GLN A 111 -13.37 4.43 29.10
C GLN A 111 -12.95 3.02 28.62
N TRP A 112 -12.06 2.94 27.63
CA TRP A 112 -11.50 1.67 27.18
C TRP A 112 -10.68 0.97 28.26
N LEU A 113 -9.73 1.66 28.90
CA LEU A 113 -8.88 1.08 29.95
C LEU A 113 -9.69 0.66 31.18
N ASN A 114 -10.73 1.40 31.55
CA ASN A 114 -11.65 1.02 32.61
C ASN A 114 -12.43 -0.26 32.28
N SER A 115 -12.73 -0.51 31.00
CA SER A 115 -13.34 -1.77 30.57
C SER A 115 -12.39 -2.98 30.62
N LEU A 116 -11.07 -2.75 30.70
CA LEU A 116 -10.06 -3.81 30.80
C LEU A 116 -9.82 -4.29 32.24
N HIS A 117 -10.33 -3.62 33.28
CA HIS A 117 -9.98 -3.90 34.69
C HIS A 117 -10.43 -5.28 35.21
N ALA A 118 -11.12 -6.09 34.40
CA ALA A 118 -11.45 -7.49 34.66
C ALA A 118 -10.85 -8.47 33.62
N ALA A 119 -9.90 -8.00 32.80
CA ALA A 119 -9.41 -8.74 31.65
C ALA A 119 -8.44 -9.87 32.06
N ASP A 120 -8.89 -11.10 31.81
CA ASP A 120 -8.04 -12.28 31.66
C ASP A 120 -6.78 -11.94 30.83
N PRO A 121 -5.57 -12.39 31.21
CA PRO A 121 -4.38 -12.30 30.36
C PRO A 121 -4.58 -12.81 28.92
N GLN A 122 -5.57 -13.69 28.69
CA GLN A 122 -5.98 -14.16 27.36
C GLN A 122 -6.99 -13.23 26.64
N SER A 123 -7.40 -12.13 27.25
CA SER A 123 -8.29 -11.13 26.65
C SER A 123 -7.65 -10.54 25.40
N ARG A 124 -8.43 -10.57 24.32
CA ARG A 124 -8.02 -10.02 23.02
C ARG A 124 -7.90 -8.49 23.08
N GLU A 125 -8.72 -7.84 23.89
CA GLU A 125 -8.71 -6.39 24.12
C GLU A 125 -7.42 -5.96 24.86
N LEU A 126 -6.98 -6.75 25.86
CA LEU A 126 -5.70 -6.54 26.52
C LEU A 126 -4.55 -6.72 25.52
N GLN A 127 -4.59 -7.76 24.68
CA GLN A 127 -3.59 -7.99 23.64
C GLN A 127 -3.48 -6.82 22.66
N LEU A 128 -4.60 -6.25 22.20
CA LEU A 128 -4.58 -5.04 21.36
C LEU A 128 -3.99 -3.83 22.09
N THR A 129 -4.31 -3.69 23.38
CA THR A 129 -3.83 -2.58 24.21
C THR A 129 -2.32 -2.66 24.39
N VAL A 130 -1.78 -3.84 24.70
CA VAL A 130 -0.34 -4.07 24.80
C VAL A 130 0.33 -3.91 23.43
N GLY A 131 -0.30 -4.37 22.35
CA GLY A 131 0.17 -4.11 20.99
C GLY A 131 0.28 -2.63 20.69
N ALA A 132 -0.68 -1.82 21.13
CA ALA A 132 -0.65 -0.37 20.97
C ALA A 132 0.51 0.29 21.75
N ILE A 133 0.88 -0.21 22.93
CA ILE A 133 2.07 0.26 23.68
C ILE A 133 3.33 0.03 22.86
N ILE A 134 3.51 -1.18 22.32
CA ILE A 134 4.66 -1.53 21.49
C ILE A 134 4.70 -0.65 20.22
N VAL A 135 3.54 -0.31 19.66
CA VAL A 135 3.46 0.61 18.51
C VAL A 135 3.80 2.06 18.88
N GLU A 136 3.46 2.55 20.08
CA GLU A 136 3.91 3.87 20.54
C GLU A 136 5.45 3.92 20.66
N GLU A 137 6.05 2.88 21.24
CA GLU A 137 7.51 2.71 21.35
C GLU A 137 8.17 2.68 19.97
N MET A 138 7.60 1.92 19.04
CA MET A 138 8.09 1.83 17.67
C MET A 138 8.00 3.16 16.92
N ARG A 139 6.88 3.86 17.03
CA ARG A 139 6.69 5.17 16.39
C ARG A 139 7.63 6.21 16.97
N ALA A 140 7.85 6.19 18.29
CA ALA A 140 8.83 7.04 18.95
C ALA A 140 10.26 6.78 18.44
N ALA A 141 10.66 5.50 18.31
CA ALA A 141 11.97 5.15 17.76
C ALA A 141 12.15 5.60 16.30
N VAL A 142 11.10 5.49 15.47
CA VAL A 142 11.13 6.02 14.09
C VAL A 142 11.33 7.54 14.10
N GLU A 143 10.57 8.28 14.93
CA GLU A 143 10.68 9.73 15.02
C GLU A 143 12.06 10.18 15.58
N GLU A 144 12.59 9.49 16.58
CA GLU A 144 13.89 9.80 17.19
C GLU A 144 15.05 9.60 16.22
N GLU A 145 15.07 8.48 15.49
CA GLU A 145 16.20 8.11 14.64
C GLU A 145 16.12 8.70 13.23
N THR A 146 14.92 9.07 12.74
CA THR A 146 14.72 9.56 11.36
C THR A 146 14.09 10.94 11.25
N THR A 147 13.57 11.50 12.35
CA THR A 147 12.70 12.70 12.39
C THR A 147 11.34 12.54 11.69
N PHE A 148 11.04 11.35 11.14
CA PHE A 148 9.78 11.10 10.46
C PHE A 148 8.67 10.73 11.44
N GLN A 149 7.58 11.48 11.39
CA GLN A 149 6.34 11.11 12.07
C GLN A 149 5.54 10.12 11.24
N CYS A 150 4.94 9.13 11.91
CA CYS A 150 4.07 8.17 11.26
C CYS A 150 2.78 7.93 12.07
N SER A 151 1.78 7.38 11.40
CA SER A 151 0.52 6.93 11.99
C SER A 151 0.42 5.40 11.91
N ALA A 152 -0.33 4.80 12.81
CA ALA A 152 -0.49 3.35 12.87
C ALA A 152 -1.93 2.92 13.19
N GLY A 153 -2.27 1.70 12.81
CA GLY A 153 -3.53 1.07 13.17
C GLY A 153 -3.26 -0.29 13.77
N ILE A 154 -3.93 -0.60 14.88
CA ILE A 154 -3.73 -1.82 15.65
C ILE A 154 -5.06 -2.58 15.66
N SER A 155 -5.05 -3.80 15.12
CA SER A 155 -6.22 -4.67 15.07
C SER A 155 -5.80 -6.13 14.85
N TYR A 156 -6.77 -7.04 14.70
CA TYR A 156 -6.52 -8.48 14.59
C TYR A 156 -6.10 -8.97 13.21
N ASN A 157 -6.17 -8.14 12.16
CA ASN A 157 -5.75 -8.48 10.82
C ASN A 157 -5.35 -7.25 10.00
N LYS A 158 -4.73 -7.49 8.83
CA LYS A 158 -4.15 -6.44 7.98
C LYS A 158 -5.19 -5.47 7.43
N VAL A 159 -6.40 -5.93 7.13
CA VAL A 159 -7.45 -5.05 6.57
C VAL A 159 -7.92 -4.05 7.63
N LEU A 160 -8.25 -4.54 8.82
CA LEU A 160 -8.70 -3.69 9.92
C LEU A 160 -7.58 -2.75 10.40
N ALA A 161 -6.33 -3.23 10.51
CA ALA A 161 -5.19 -2.40 10.87
C ALA A 161 -4.96 -1.26 9.85
N LYS A 162 -5.09 -1.53 8.55
CA LYS A 162 -4.98 -0.50 7.51
C LYS A 162 -6.08 0.54 7.60
N LEU A 163 -7.32 0.13 7.88
CA LEU A 163 -8.43 1.05 8.08
C LEU A 163 -8.19 1.92 9.31
N ALA A 164 -7.86 1.30 10.45
CA ALA A 164 -7.60 2.00 11.71
C ALA A 164 -6.49 3.05 11.56
N CYS A 165 -5.41 2.73 10.85
CA CYS A 165 -4.30 3.66 10.58
C CYS A 165 -4.75 4.96 9.89
N GLY A 166 -5.81 4.91 9.09
CA GLY A 166 -6.35 6.07 8.36
C GLY A 166 -7.25 6.98 9.18
N LEU A 167 -7.78 6.52 10.33
CA LEU A 167 -8.88 7.21 11.03
C LEU A 167 -8.44 8.50 11.72
N ASN A 168 -7.24 8.52 12.30
CA ASN A 168 -6.77 9.64 13.12
C ASN A 168 -5.45 10.25 12.63
N LYS A 169 -5.12 10.13 11.33
CA LYS A 169 -3.94 10.81 10.76
C LYS A 169 -4.02 12.34 10.95
N PRO A 170 -2.88 13.06 11.05
CA PRO A 170 -1.51 12.56 11.13
C PRO A 170 -1.04 12.26 12.57
N ASN A 171 0.16 11.68 12.70
CA ASN A 171 0.92 11.46 13.94
C ASN A 171 0.13 10.88 15.13
N SER A 172 -0.84 10.01 14.85
CA SER A 172 -1.61 9.29 15.87
C SER A 172 -1.73 7.82 15.50
N GLN A 173 -2.10 7.00 16.47
CA GLN A 173 -2.44 5.60 16.25
C GLN A 173 -3.86 5.28 16.69
N THR A 174 -4.46 4.22 16.14
CA THR A 174 -5.84 3.85 16.46
C THR A 174 -5.97 2.35 16.70
N ILE A 175 -6.52 1.96 17.85
CA ILE A 175 -6.97 0.61 18.15
C ILE A 175 -8.35 0.41 17.52
N LEU A 176 -8.53 -0.68 16.78
CA LEU A 176 -9.82 -1.17 16.30
C LEU A 176 -10.04 -2.59 16.80
N SER A 177 -10.90 -2.72 17.82
CA SER A 177 -11.33 -4.01 18.37
C SER A 177 -12.40 -4.67 17.51
N GLN A 178 -12.68 -5.94 17.78
CA GLN A 178 -13.73 -6.71 17.09
C GLN A 178 -15.11 -6.12 17.36
N SER A 179 -15.36 -5.65 18.59
CA SER A 179 -16.60 -4.98 18.97
C SER A 179 -16.79 -3.62 18.29
N GLY A 180 -15.70 -2.94 17.89
CA GLY A 180 -15.76 -1.69 17.13
C GLY A 180 -16.09 -1.86 15.64
N VAL A 181 -15.95 -3.07 15.09
CA VAL A 181 -16.15 -3.33 13.65
C VAL A 181 -17.57 -3.02 13.18
N PRO A 182 -18.66 -3.50 13.82
CA PRO A 182 -20.02 -3.22 13.35
C PRO A 182 -20.32 -1.72 13.27
N GLY A 183 -19.91 -0.95 14.29
CA GLY A 183 -20.08 0.50 14.32
C GLY A 183 -19.35 1.17 13.16
N LEU A 184 -18.08 0.83 12.94
CA LEU A 184 -17.31 1.37 11.82
C LEU A 184 -17.91 0.98 10.46
N PHE A 185 -18.27 -0.30 10.28
CA PHE A 185 -18.69 -0.83 8.99
C PHE A 185 -20.10 -0.41 8.57
N SER A 186 -20.94 -0.01 9.53
CA SER A 186 -22.28 0.50 9.26
C SER A 186 -22.30 1.70 8.30
N GLN A 187 -21.23 2.50 8.29
CA GLN A 187 -21.11 3.72 7.47
C GLN A 187 -19.84 3.73 6.61
N LEU A 188 -19.09 2.63 6.54
CA LEU A 188 -17.86 2.56 5.75
C LEU A 188 -18.18 2.15 4.32
N PRO A 189 -17.99 3.03 3.30
CA PRO A 189 -18.28 2.67 1.92
C PRO A 189 -17.39 1.51 1.46
N ILE A 190 -17.96 0.58 0.71
CA ILE A 190 -17.26 -0.64 0.23
C ILE A 190 -15.93 -0.28 -0.47
N GLY A 191 -15.91 0.78 -1.28
CA GLY A 191 -14.71 1.23 -2.00
C GLY A 191 -13.55 1.72 -1.12
N LYS A 192 -13.77 1.92 0.19
CA LYS A 192 -12.70 2.30 1.14
C LYS A 192 -11.97 1.07 1.70
N ILE A 193 -12.52 -0.13 1.55
CA ILE A 193 -11.86 -1.37 1.97
C ILE A 193 -10.75 -1.71 0.98
N ARG A 194 -9.60 -2.14 1.50
CA ARG A 194 -8.48 -2.62 0.67
C ARG A 194 -8.97 -3.74 -0.25
N HIS A 195 -8.53 -3.72 -1.51
CA HIS A 195 -8.97 -4.61 -2.60
C HIS A 195 -10.40 -4.37 -3.16
N LEU A 196 -11.21 -3.51 -2.53
CA LEU A 196 -12.56 -3.19 -3.00
C LEU A 196 -12.68 -1.79 -3.63
N GLY A 197 -11.60 -1.02 -3.75
CA GLY A 197 -11.60 0.30 -4.38
C GLY A 197 -11.68 0.34 -5.92
N GLY A 198 -12.05 -0.77 -6.57
CA GLY A 198 -12.12 -0.87 -8.02
C GLY A 198 -13.26 -1.77 -8.48
N LYS A 199 -13.12 -2.39 -9.66
CA LYS A 199 -14.19 -3.15 -10.35
C LYS A 199 -14.94 -4.15 -9.45
N LEU A 200 -14.25 -4.86 -8.56
CA LEU A 200 -14.90 -5.80 -7.64
C LEU A 200 -15.85 -5.07 -6.67
N GLY A 201 -15.42 -3.98 -6.04
CA GLY A 201 -16.30 -3.20 -5.18
C GLY A 201 -17.45 -2.53 -5.92
N ASP A 202 -17.22 -2.09 -7.16
CA ASP A 202 -18.30 -1.60 -8.02
C ASP A 202 -19.33 -2.68 -8.32
N SER A 203 -18.86 -3.88 -8.70
CA SER A 203 -19.72 -5.04 -8.92
C SER A 203 -20.49 -5.48 -7.66
N ILE A 204 -19.90 -5.40 -6.47
CA ILE A 204 -20.60 -5.69 -5.21
C ILE A 204 -21.75 -4.71 -5.00
N LYS A 205 -21.49 -3.40 -5.16
CA LYS A 205 -22.54 -2.38 -4.99
C LYS A 205 -23.68 -2.58 -5.99
N GLU A 206 -23.35 -2.82 -7.26
CA GLU A 206 -24.32 -2.98 -8.34
C GLU A 206 -25.16 -4.26 -8.21
N LEU A 207 -24.52 -5.41 -7.96
CA LEU A 207 -25.22 -6.71 -7.94
C LEU A 207 -26.03 -6.92 -6.66
N LEU A 208 -25.56 -6.41 -5.52
CA LEU A 208 -26.22 -6.62 -4.23
C LEU A 208 -27.07 -5.42 -3.76
N GLY A 209 -26.99 -4.27 -4.45
CA GLY A 209 -27.75 -3.07 -4.08
C GLY A 209 -27.36 -2.48 -2.74
N VAL A 210 -26.06 -2.48 -2.42
CA VAL A 210 -25.50 -2.02 -1.13
C VAL A 210 -24.46 -0.91 -1.33
N GLU A 211 -24.24 -0.11 -0.30
CA GLU A 211 -23.25 0.97 -0.29
C GLU A 211 -22.15 0.76 0.75
N TYR A 212 -22.51 0.19 1.90
CA TYR A 212 -21.67 0.09 3.10
C TYR A 212 -21.26 -1.35 3.40
N MET A 213 -20.07 -1.51 3.98
CA MET A 213 -19.51 -2.83 4.29
C MET A 213 -20.39 -3.64 5.25
N GLY A 214 -21.02 -2.99 6.22
CA GLY A 214 -21.88 -3.64 7.20
C GLY A 214 -23.11 -4.31 6.59
N GLN A 215 -23.60 -3.82 5.44
CA GLN A 215 -24.77 -4.39 4.76
C GLN A 215 -24.48 -5.77 4.18
N LEU A 216 -23.22 -6.12 3.93
CA LEU A 216 -22.88 -7.46 3.43
C LEU A 216 -23.20 -8.57 4.44
N THR A 217 -23.39 -8.23 5.72
CA THR A 217 -23.72 -9.22 6.76
C THR A 217 -25.10 -9.86 6.57
N GLN A 218 -26.01 -9.21 5.82
CA GLN A 218 -27.36 -9.72 5.53
C GLN A 218 -27.38 -10.88 4.52
N PHE A 219 -26.28 -11.11 3.79
CA PHE A 219 -26.17 -12.17 2.80
C PHE A 219 -25.52 -13.42 3.40
N THR A 220 -26.00 -14.60 2.96
CA THR A 220 -25.37 -15.87 3.31
C THR A 220 -24.05 -16.04 2.55
N GLU A 221 -23.15 -16.89 3.06
CA GLU A 221 -21.90 -17.20 2.36
C GLU A 221 -22.17 -17.77 0.97
N SER A 222 -23.13 -18.69 0.84
CA SER A 222 -23.52 -19.28 -0.44
C SER A 222 -24.02 -18.24 -1.45
N THR A 223 -24.77 -17.22 -0.99
CA THR A 223 -25.20 -16.10 -1.86
C THR A 223 -24.01 -15.29 -2.36
N LEU A 224 -23.02 -15.02 -1.51
CA LEU A 224 -21.82 -14.29 -1.94
C LEU A 224 -20.96 -15.13 -2.89
N GLN A 225 -20.86 -16.44 -2.65
CA GLN A 225 -20.14 -17.38 -3.53
C GLN A 225 -20.80 -17.48 -4.91
N SER A 226 -22.13 -17.52 -5.00
CA SER A 226 -22.82 -17.61 -6.29
C SER A 226 -22.59 -16.39 -7.18
N HIS A 227 -22.44 -15.19 -6.60
CA HIS A 227 -22.18 -13.96 -7.36
C HIS A 227 -20.70 -13.75 -7.69
N PHE A 228 -19.78 -14.05 -6.77
CA PHE A 228 -18.36 -13.65 -6.89
C PHE A 228 -17.37 -14.82 -6.99
N GLY A 229 -17.88 -16.06 -6.99
CA GLY A 229 -17.11 -17.30 -6.95
C GLY A 229 -16.69 -17.68 -5.52
N ASP A 230 -16.44 -18.98 -5.30
CA ASP A 230 -16.23 -19.58 -3.97
C ASP A 230 -15.25 -18.80 -3.10
N LYS A 231 -14.03 -18.56 -3.62
CA LYS A 231 -12.98 -17.89 -2.88
C LYS A 231 -13.34 -16.45 -2.50
N THR A 232 -13.88 -15.68 -3.43
CA THR A 232 -14.22 -14.26 -3.19
C THR A 232 -15.43 -14.15 -2.28
N GLY A 233 -16.43 -15.02 -2.47
CA GLY A 233 -17.64 -15.06 -1.65
C GLY A 233 -17.34 -15.36 -0.19
N SER A 234 -16.54 -16.41 0.08
CA SER A 234 -16.07 -16.74 1.43
C SER A 234 -15.26 -15.61 2.06
N TRP A 235 -14.35 -15.00 1.29
CA TRP A 235 -13.57 -13.86 1.77
C TRP A 235 -14.46 -12.66 2.13
N LEU A 236 -15.44 -12.31 1.30
CA LEU A 236 -16.38 -11.21 1.58
C LEU A 236 -17.25 -11.50 2.81
N TYR A 237 -17.70 -12.74 2.97
CA TYR A 237 -18.51 -13.18 4.10
C TYR A 237 -17.78 -13.03 5.44
N LEU A 238 -16.50 -13.40 5.49
CA LEU A 238 -15.66 -13.21 6.67
C LEU A 238 -15.29 -11.74 6.86
N LEU A 239 -14.93 -11.07 5.77
CA LEU A 239 -14.45 -9.70 5.81
C LEU A 239 -15.50 -8.74 6.36
N CYS A 240 -16.78 -8.86 5.97
CA CYS A 240 -17.84 -7.99 6.50
C CYS A 240 -18.09 -8.15 8.01
N ARG A 241 -17.55 -9.21 8.60
CA ARG A 241 -17.55 -9.50 10.04
C ARG A 241 -16.22 -9.15 10.70
N GLY A 242 -15.31 -8.48 9.99
CA GLY A 242 -13.99 -8.10 10.47
C GLY A 242 -12.99 -9.24 10.54
N ILE A 243 -13.27 -10.39 9.93
CA ILE A 243 -12.41 -11.57 9.96
C ILE A 243 -11.62 -11.65 8.66
N GLU A 244 -10.30 -11.79 8.77
CA GLU A 244 -9.40 -12.04 7.66
C GLU A 244 -8.15 -12.75 8.17
N ASP A 245 -7.63 -13.68 7.39
CA ASP A 245 -6.59 -14.64 7.77
C ASP A 245 -5.30 -14.50 6.92
N GLU A 246 -5.13 -13.40 6.17
CA GLU A 246 -3.92 -13.23 5.37
C GLU A 246 -2.74 -12.94 6.30
N PRO A 247 -1.71 -13.81 6.34
CA PRO A 247 -0.61 -13.63 7.27
C PRO A 247 0.23 -12.41 6.90
N VAL A 248 0.84 -11.80 7.90
CA VAL A 248 1.94 -10.84 7.70
C VAL A 248 3.15 -11.64 7.20
N LYS A 249 3.51 -11.45 5.93
CA LYS A 249 4.61 -12.22 5.32
C LYS A 249 5.96 -11.64 5.78
N PRO A 250 6.93 -12.46 6.23
CA PRO A 250 8.26 -12.00 6.62
C PRO A 250 9.02 -11.48 5.39
N ARG A 251 8.80 -10.21 5.03
CA ARG A 251 9.25 -9.64 3.76
C ARG A 251 9.46 -8.15 3.90
N GLN A 252 10.71 -7.79 4.19
CA GLN A 252 11.17 -6.40 4.22
C GLN A 252 11.52 -5.88 2.82
N LEU A 253 12.04 -6.76 1.95
CA LEU A 253 12.48 -6.38 0.62
C LEU A 253 11.33 -6.36 -0.40
N PRO A 254 11.38 -5.47 -1.41
CA PRO A 254 10.43 -5.51 -2.51
C PRO A 254 10.66 -6.77 -3.35
N LYS A 255 9.58 -7.36 -3.89
CA LYS A 255 9.66 -8.56 -4.76
C LYS A 255 10.17 -8.26 -6.17
N SER A 256 10.02 -7.02 -6.61
CA SER A 256 10.40 -6.58 -7.93
C SER A 256 11.06 -5.20 -7.88
N ILE A 257 11.98 -4.97 -8.82
CA ILE A 257 12.62 -3.68 -9.05
C ILE A 257 12.18 -3.23 -10.44
N GLY A 258 11.51 -2.09 -10.52
CA GLY A 258 11.06 -1.58 -11.80
C GLY A 258 11.18 -0.08 -11.96
N CYS A 259 11.26 0.35 -13.20
CA CYS A 259 11.31 1.73 -13.65
C CYS A 259 10.25 1.92 -14.73
N SER A 260 9.65 3.12 -14.77
CA SER A 260 8.64 3.47 -15.76
C SER A 260 8.67 4.94 -16.10
N LYS A 261 8.22 5.26 -17.31
CA LYS A 261 7.95 6.63 -17.74
C LYS A 261 6.71 6.67 -18.61
N SER A 262 5.83 7.60 -18.31
CA SER A 262 4.68 7.94 -19.14
C SER A 262 5.00 9.13 -20.04
N PHE A 263 4.46 9.08 -21.25
CA PHE A 263 4.65 10.02 -22.36
C PHE A 263 3.27 10.54 -22.79
N PRO A 264 2.68 11.51 -22.07
CA PRO A 264 1.33 11.98 -22.33
C PRO A 264 1.25 12.86 -23.59
N GLY A 265 0.12 12.75 -24.30
CA GLY A 265 -0.25 13.65 -25.40
C GLY A 265 0.82 13.74 -26.49
N LYS A 266 1.31 14.96 -26.75
CA LYS A 266 2.29 15.26 -27.80
C LYS A 266 3.68 14.66 -27.57
N THR A 267 3.97 14.18 -26.36
CA THR A 267 5.27 13.57 -26.01
C THR A 267 5.33 12.06 -26.26
N SER A 268 4.23 11.46 -26.74
CA SER A 268 4.16 10.04 -27.05
C SER A 268 5.25 9.62 -28.06
N LEU A 269 5.80 8.42 -27.88
CA LEU A 269 6.92 7.94 -28.71
C LEU A 269 6.40 7.45 -30.07
N CYS A 270 6.90 8.06 -31.14
CA CYS A 270 6.43 7.83 -32.51
C CYS A 270 7.50 7.23 -33.43
N THR A 271 8.78 7.27 -33.04
CA THR A 271 9.89 6.71 -33.84
C THR A 271 10.59 5.59 -33.12
N GLN A 272 11.23 4.71 -33.88
CA GLN A 272 12.08 3.66 -33.33
C GLN A 272 13.19 4.23 -32.44
N ASP A 273 13.88 5.28 -32.88
CA ASP A 273 14.99 5.88 -32.15
C ASP A 273 14.54 6.43 -30.80
N GLN A 274 13.35 7.05 -30.74
CA GLN A 274 12.76 7.51 -29.48
C GLN A 274 12.50 6.36 -28.50
N VAL A 275 11.97 5.24 -29.00
CA VAL A 275 11.71 4.03 -28.19
C VAL A 275 13.04 3.44 -27.69
N GLN A 276 14.03 3.27 -28.57
CA GLN A 276 15.33 2.73 -28.20
C GLN A 276 16.05 3.63 -27.19
N PHE A 277 16.02 4.94 -27.40
CA PHE A 277 16.58 5.93 -26.47
C PHE A 277 15.98 5.79 -25.08
N TRP A 278 14.64 5.84 -24.96
CA TRP A 278 13.98 5.78 -23.66
C TRP A 278 14.07 4.40 -23.00
N LEU A 279 14.08 3.31 -23.77
CA LEU A 279 14.36 1.99 -23.23
C LEU A 279 15.76 1.93 -22.61
N LEU A 280 16.77 2.50 -23.28
CA LEU A 280 18.11 2.56 -22.72
C LEU A 280 18.15 3.38 -21.42
N GLN A 281 17.48 4.55 -21.38
CA GLN A 281 17.40 5.36 -20.14
C GLN A 281 16.78 4.58 -18.98
N LEU A 282 15.69 3.83 -19.23
CA LEU A 282 15.07 2.97 -18.22
C LEU A 282 15.99 1.81 -17.81
N CYS A 283 16.71 1.22 -18.75
CA CYS A 283 17.64 0.12 -18.48
C CYS A 283 18.87 0.56 -17.67
N LEU A 284 19.37 1.79 -17.87
CA LEU A 284 20.46 2.35 -17.07
C LEU A 284 20.07 2.47 -15.60
N GLU A 285 18.91 3.06 -15.29
CA GLU A 285 18.39 3.11 -13.91
C GLU A 285 18.15 1.70 -13.34
N LEU A 286 17.60 0.79 -14.16
CA LEU A 286 17.32 -0.58 -13.73
C LEU A 286 18.61 -1.34 -13.40
N GLU A 287 19.66 -1.19 -14.21
CA GLU A 287 20.98 -1.78 -13.98
C GLU A 287 21.59 -1.27 -12.68
N GLU A 288 21.64 0.05 -12.47
CA GLU A 288 22.16 0.68 -11.25
C GLU A 288 21.47 0.10 -10.00
N ARG A 289 20.13 0.05 -10.03
CA ARG A 289 19.33 -0.46 -8.91
C ARG A 289 19.50 -1.96 -8.69
N LEU A 290 19.65 -2.74 -9.76
CA LEU A 290 19.85 -4.18 -9.66
C LEU A 290 21.24 -4.54 -9.15
N LYS A 291 22.29 -3.81 -9.56
CA LYS A 291 23.64 -3.98 -9.02
C LYS A 291 23.67 -3.67 -7.53
N LYS A 292 23.08 -2.54 -7.12
CA LYS A 292 22.93 -2.19 -5.70
C LYS A 292 22.15 -3.25 -4.92
N ASP A 293 21.02 -3.73 -5.43
CA ASP A 293 20.24 -4.79 -4.77
C ASP A 293 21.01 -6.11 -4.66
N ARG A 294 21.84 -6.46 -5.65
CA ARG A 294 22.71 -7.64 -5.58
C ARG A 294 23.80 -7.50 -4.53
N GLU A 295 24.42 -6.33 -4.45
CA GLU A 295 25.50 -6.03 -3.49
C GLU A 295 24.97 -5.99 -2.05
N THR A 296 23.84 -5.31 -1.82
CA THR A 296 23.26 -5.15 -0.48
C THR A 296 22.46 -6.37 -0.01
N ASN A 297 21.69 -7.00 -0.89
CA ASN A 297 20.71 -8.04 -0.52
C ASN A 297 21.08 -9.44 -1.01
N HIS A 298 22.26 -9.61 -1.62
CA HIS A 298 22.80 -10.90 -2.08
C HIS A 298 21.83 -11.73 -2.94
N ARG A 299 21.00 -11.05 -3.75
CA ARG A 299 20.01 -11.70 -4.62
C ARG A 299 20.13 -11.22 -6.07
N VAL A 300 19.64 -12.05 -6.98
CA VAL A 300 19.61 -11.74 -8.41
C VAL A 300 18.21 -11.97 -8.98
N ALA A 301 17.73 -11.00 -9.76
CA ALA A 301 16.52 -11.15 -10.54
C ALA A 301 16.82 -11.97 -11.80
N LYS A 302 15.94 -12.92 -12.11
CA LYS A 302 16.12 -13.86 -13.24
C LYS A 302 15.16 -13.60 -14.40
N GLN A 303 14.19 -12.72 -14.19
CA GLN A 303 13.11 -12.45 -15.12
C GLN A 303 12.97 -10.95 -15.33
N LEU A 304 12.80 -10.54 -16.58
CA LEU A 304 12.49 -9.18 -17.00
C LEU A 304 11.08 -9.16 -17.61
N THR A 305 10.22 -8.31 -17.08
CA THR A 305 8.90 -8.00 -17.65
C THR A 305 8.94 -6.61 -18.25
N ILE A 306 8.55 -6.49 -19.52
CA ILE A 306 8.43 -5.23 -20.24
C ILE A 306 6.96 -4.99 -20.54
N GLY A 307 6.46 -3.82 -20.16
CA GLY A 307 5.11 -3.36 -20.42
C GLY A 307 5.10 -2.07 -21.23
N LEU A 308 4.08 -1.91 -22.06
CA LEU A 308 3.80 -0.64 -22.73
C LEU A 308 2.31 -0.31 -22.67
N HIS A 309 2.01 0.98 -22.64
CA HIS A 309 0.66 1.48 -22.93
C HIS A 309 0.66 2.23 -24.25
N ARG A 310 -0.49 2.19 -24.92
CA ARG A 310 -0.72 2.91 -26.17
C ARG A 310 -1.61 4.11 -25.91
N GLN A 311 -1.48 5.13 -26.76
CA GLN A 311 -2.46 6.20 -26.74
C GLN A 311 -3.85 5.66 -27.13
N GLY A 312 -4.86 5.99 -26.32
CA GLY A 312 -6.26 5.59 -26.57
C GLY A 312 -6.65 4.19 -26.12
N ASP A 313 -5.70 3.38 -25.62
CA ASP A 313 -5.99 2.03 -25.11
C ASP A 313 -6.01 2.03 -23.58
N SER A 314 -7.08 1.45 -23.01
CA SER A 314 -7.21 1.24 -21.56
C SER A 314 -6.43 0.01 -21.09
N SER A 315 -6.03 -0.88 -22.00
CA SER A 315 -5.30 -2.11 -21.70
C SER A 315 -3.81 -1.99 -22.02
N GLY A 316 -2.96 -2.41 -21.07
CA GLY A 316 -1.51 -2.47 -21.25
C GLY A 316 -1.10 -3.77 -21.95
N LEU A 317 -0.03 -3.71 -22.75
CA LEU A 317 0.59 -4.89 -23.36
C LEU A 317 1.86 -5.23 -22.57
N SER A 318 2.11 -6.52 -22.32
CA SER A 318 3.34 -6.96 -21.65
C SER A 318 3.97 -8.20 -22.28
N ARG A 319 5.29 -8.32 -22.12
CA ARG A 319 6.12 -9.48 -22.47
C ARG A 319 7.12 -9.74 -21.37
N VAL A 320 7.64 -10.97 -21.36
CA VAL A 320 8.56 -11.45 -20.35
C VAL A 320 9.71 -12.18 -21.03
N CYS A 321 10.93 -11.98 -20.56
CA CYS A 321 12.11 -12.77 -20.93
C CYS A 321 13.00 -13.06 -19.71
N ALA A 322 14.03 -13.88 -19.95
CA ALA A 322 15.09 -14.10 -18.98
C ALA A 322 15.97 -12.85 -18.82
N LEU A 323 16.33 -12.53 -17.59
CA LEU A 323 17.32 -11.51 -17.27
C LEU A 323 18.62 -12.20 -16.89
N THR A 324 19.55 -12.29 -17.83
CA THR A 324 20.78 -13.09 -17.66
C THR A 324 21.97 -12.27 -17.16
N ARG A 325 22.00 -10.96 -17.43
CA ARG A 325 23.07 -10.04 -17.03
C ARG A 325 22.53 -8.66 -16.72
N TYR A 326 23.22 -7.96 -15.81
CA TYR A 326 22.93 -6.57 -15.46
C TYR A 326 23.80 -5.65 -16.30
N GLU A 327 23.45 -5.54 -17.58
CA GLU A 327 24.10 -4.66 -18.57
C GLU A 327 23.01 -3.93 -19.36
N ALA A 328 22.88 -2.62 -19.19
CA ALA A 328 21.75 -1.84 -19.72
C ALA A 328 21.61 -1.96 -21.23
N GLN A 329 22.72 -1.99 -21.99
CA GLN A 329 22.70 -2.15 -23.44
C GLN A 329 22.09 -3.51 -23.85
N LYS A 330 22.47 -4.59 -23.15
CA LYS A 330 21.92 -5.94 -23.41
C LYS A 330 20.44 -6.00 -23.05
N ILE A 331 20.07 -5.49 -21.87
CA ILE A 331 18.69 -5.45 -21.38
C ILE A 331 17.81 -4.65 -22.36
N SER A 332 18.28 -3.48 -22.80
CA SER A 332 17.58 -2.61 -23.75
C SER A 332 17.41 -3.29 -25.11
N SER A 333 18.46 -3.94 -25.62
CA SER A 333 18.39 -4.71 -26.87
C SER A 333 17.37 -5.85 -26.79
N ASP A 334 17.39 -6.65 -25.72
CA ASP A 334 16.45 -7.76 -25.53
C ASP A 334 15.02 -7.26 -25.39
N ALA A 335 14.81 -6.19 -24.60
CA ALA A 335 13.52 -5.54 -24.44
C ALA A 335 13.00 -5.00 -25.78
N PHE A 336 13.87 -4.37 -26.57
CA PHE A 336 13.51 -3.84 -27.87
C PHE A 336 13.13 -4.93 -28.88
N ILE A 337 13.83 -6.08 -28.90
CA ILE A 337 13.46 -7.24 -29.73
C ILE A 337 12.05 -7.74 -29.38
N LEU A 338 11.74 -7.87 -28.09
CA LEU A 338 10.40 -8.25 -27.65
C LEU A 338 9.36 -7.22 -28.07
N LEU A 339 9.70 -5.93 -27.96
CA LEU A 339 8.82 -4.83 -28.34
C LEU A 339 8.61 -4.72 -29.85
N LYS A 340 9.58 -5.11 -30.68
CA LYS A 340 9.41 -5.18 -32.14
C LYS A 340 8.27 -6.09 -32.54
N SER A 341 7.99 -7.17 -31.80
CA SER A 341 6.83 -8.03 -32.08
C SER A 341 5.50 -7.28 -32.02
N PHE A 342 5.46 -6.17 -31.28
CA PHE A 342 4.31 -5.28 -31.23
C PHE A 342 4.29 -4.26 -32.37
N ASN A 343 5.46 -3.93 -32.95
CA ASN A 343 5.57 -2.98 -34.05
C ASN A 343 5.30 -3.66 -35.41
N LYS A 344 4.23 -3.26 -36.11
CA LYS A 344 3.95 -3.73 -37.49
C LYS A 344 4.14 -2.64 -38.55
N ALA A 345 4.91 -1.58 -38.27
CA ALA A 345 5.41 -0.71 -39.33
C ALA A 345 6.24 -1.50 -40.35
N GLY A 346 6.15 -1.14 -41.64
CA GLY A 346 6.98 -1.77 -42.67
C GLY A 346 8.47 -1.56 -42.38
N ALA A 347 9.32 -2.54 -42.73
CA ALA A 347 10.75 -2.59 -42.38
C ALA A 347 11.58 -1.35 -42.80
N HIS A 348 11.04 -0.49 -43.67
CA HIS A 348 11.68 0.72 -44.20
C HIS A 348 11.09 2.03 -43.67
N GLN A 349 10.17 2.00 -42.70
CA GLN A 349 9.55 3.20 -42.14
C GLN A 349 10.17 3.55 -40.78
N ALA A 350 10.62 4.80 -40.61
CA ALA A 350 11.14 5.31 -39.34
C ALA A 350 10.08 5.41 -38.21
N ALA A 351 8.82 5.19 -38.55
CA ALA A 351 7.67 5.30 -37.66
C ALA A 351 7.40 3.99 -36.92
N TRP A 352 6.99 4.10 -35.65
CA TRP A 352 6.64 2.97 -34.79
C TRP A 352 5.10 2.83 -34.67
N TYR A 353 4.53 1.67 -34.99
CA TYR A 353 3.08 1.43 -34.93
C TYR A 353 2.73 0.12 -34.20
N VAL A 354 1.92 0.19 -33.15
CA VAL A 354 1.51 -1.00 -32.39
C VAL A 354 0.14 -1.54 -32.84
N VAL A 355 -0.01 -2.87 -33.01
CA VAL A 355 -1.25 -3.52 -33.49
C VAL A 355 -2.38 -3.51 -32.45
N THR A 356 -3.42 -2.70 -32.65
CA THR A 356 -4.75 -2.88 -31.99
C THR A 356 -5.61 -3.80 -32.86
N GLY A 357 -6.51 -4.59 -32.27
CA GLY A 357 -7.45 -5.42 -33.03
C GLY A 357 -8.29 -4.58 -33.99
N LEU A 358 -8.50 -5.12 -35.21
CA LEU A 358 -9.31 -4.65 -36.34
C LEU A 358 -9.45 -3.12 -36.53
N THR A 359 -8.63 -2.62 -37.47
CA THR A 359 -8.66 -1.37 -38.27
C THR A 359 -7.94 -0.08 -37.82
N THR A 360 -7.10 0.35 -38.78
CA THR A 360 -6.46 1.65 -39.14
C THR A 360 -5.49 2.41 -38.21
N ARG A 361 -4.20 2.30 -38.61
CA ARG A 361 -3.12 3.31 -38.71
C ARG A 361 -2.85 4.27 -37.53
N LYS A 362 -1.58 4.23 -37.09
CA LYS A 362 -0.84 5.12 -36.17
C LYS A 362 -1.37 5.20 -34.72
N CYS A 363 -0.70 4.50 -33.79
CA CYS A 363 -0.87 4.74 -32.35
C CYS A 363 0.50 4.78 -31.65
N PRO A 364 0.86 5.91 -31.00
CA PRO A 364 2.16 6.05 -30.33
C PRO A 364 2.19 5.41 -28.94
N ILE A 365 3.40 5.10 -28.44
CA ILE A 365 3.61 4.54 -27.10
C ILE A 365 3.48 5.65 -26.06
N SER A 366 2.59 5.45 -25.10
CA SER A 366 2.25 6.42 -24.05
C SER A 366 2.85 6.07 -22.68
N THR A 367 3.37 4.86 -22.47
CA THR A 367 4.12 4.48 -21.25
C THR A 367 5.03 3.30 -21.56
N LEU A 368 6.23 3.30 -20.99
CA LEU A 368 7.12 2.15 -20.92
C LEU A 368 7.33 1.77 -19.45
N LEU A 369 7.22 0.49 -19.14
CA LEU A 369 7.42 -0.09 -17.82
C LEU A 369 8.38 -1.27 -17.95
N MET A 370 9.42 -1.30 -17.12
CA MET A 370 10.28 -2.46 -16.97
C MET A 370 10.29 -2.88 -15.51
N THR A 371 10.04 -4.15 -15.24
CA THR A 371 10.11 -4.71 -13.89
C THR A 371 10.90 -6.01 -13.92
N SER A 372 11.83 -6.19 -12.99
CA SER A 372 12.50 -7.46 -12.77
C SER A 372 11.91 -8.15 -11.55
N ARG A 373 11.96 -9.49 -11.51
CA ARG A 373 11.48 -10.28 -10.38
C ARG A 373 12.49 -11.35 -9.99
N SER A 374 12.71 -11.49 -8.69
CA SER A 374 13.44 -12.64 -8.13
C SER A 374 12.44 -13.78 -7.90
N PRO A 375 12.84 -15.07 -8.09
CA PRO A 375 11.98 -16.19 -7.72
C PRO A 375 11.59 -16.11 -6.23
N PRO A 376 10.41 -16.65 -5.85
CA PRO A 376 9.90 -16.60 -4.49
C PRO A 376 10.81 -17.27 -3.48
#